data_AF-A0A6L4YRI7-F1
#
_entry.id   AF-A0A6L4YRI7-F1
#
_cell.length_a   1.000
_cell.length_b   1.000
_cell.length_c   1.000
_cell.angle_alpha   90.00
_cell.angle_beta   90.00
_cell.angle_gamma   90.00
#
_symmetry.space_group_name_H-M   'P 1'
#
loop_
_entity.id
_entity.type
_entity.pdbx_description
1 polymer ?
#
loop_
_entity_poly.entity_id
_entity_poly.type
_entity_poly.pdbx_seq_one_letter_code
_entity_poly.pdbx_strand_id
1 'polypeptide(L)'
;TLDPKSAYSHSALGAAYLRLEEDEKALTHLNMALQLDARDISAYLNRAELFMKQNNYQQAQADLEMAIKVGATLGMRNQAIRRAQGLLNTAKRLQGY
;
A
#
# COMPACT_ATOMS: atom_id res chain seq x y z
N THR A 1 -8.91 22.08 -6.02
CA THR A 1 -9.49 21.70 -4.71
C THR A 1 -9.42 20.19 -4.63
N LEU A 2 -8.66 19.62 -3.68
CA LEU A 2 -8.62 18.17 -3.47
C LEU A 2 -9.93 17.77 -2.80
N ASP A 3 -10.70 16.88 -3.43
CA ASP A 3 -11.92 16.36 -2.83
C ASP A 3 -11.53 15.48 -1.61
N PRO A 4 -11.91 15.87 -0.38
CA PRO A 4 -11.58 15.10 0.82
C PRO A 4 -12.24 13.72 0.84
N LYS A 5 -13.19 13.43 -0.06
CA LYS A 5 -13.79 12.09 -0.24
C LYS A 5 -13.14 11.26 -1.36
N SER A 6 -12.07 11.75 -1.99
CA SER A 6 -11.38 10.97 -3.03
C SER A 6 -10.47 9.90 -2.44
N ALA A 7 -10.29 8.78 -3.17
CA ALA A 7 -9.35 7.73 -2.82
C ALA A 7 -7.94 8.29 -2.54
N TYR A 8 -7.50 9.24 -3.36
CA TYR A 8 -6.22 9.93 -3.22
C TYR A 8 -6.06 10.63 -1.85
N SER A 9 -7.08 11.37 -1.39
CA SER A 9 -7.04 12.06 -0.10
C SER A 9 -6.91 11.07 1.06
N HIS A 10 -7.65 9.95 0.98
CA HIS A 10 -7.54 8.87 1.97
C HIS A 10 -6.17 8.18 1.93
N SER A 11 -5.59 7.93 0.75
CA SER A 11 -4.23 7.40 0.61
C SER A 11 -3.18 8.33 1.21
N ALA A 12 -3.31 9.63 0.99
CA ALA A 12 -2.41 10.64 1.54
C ALA A 12 -2.49 10.73 3.07
N LEU A 13 -3.72 10.69 3.63
CA LEU A 13 -3.92 10.61 5.08
C LEU A 13 -3.35 9.31 5.67
N GLY A 14 -3.60 8.18 5.01
CA GLY A 14 -3.05 6.89 5.40
C GLY A 14 -1.52 6.91 5.48
N ALA A 15 -0.86 7.47 4.45
CA ALA A 15 0.57 7.66 4.43
C ALA A 15 1.06 8.62 5.54
N ALA A 16 0.31 9.68 5.82
CA ALA A 16 0.66 10.63 6.88
C ALA A 16 0.60 9.97 8.26
N TYR A 17 -0.47 9.24 8.56
CA TYR A 17 -0.61 8.52 9.82
C TYR A 17 0.43 7.40 9.98
N LEU A 18 0.79 6.71 8.89
CA LEU A 18 1.87 5.72 8.91
C LEU A 18 3.20 6.35 9.36
N ARG A 19 3.53 7.55 8.85
CA ARG A 19 4.74 8.31 9.26
C ARG A 19 4.67 8.83 10.70
N LEU A 20 3.46 9.05 11.22
CA LEU A 20 3.22 9.43 12.61
C LEU A 20 3.16 8.21 13.56
N GLU A 21 3.38 7.00 13.03
CA GLU A 21 3.25 5.73 13.77
C GLU A 21 1.84 5.49 14.34
N GLU A 22 0.83 6.18 13.82
CA GLU A 22 -0.57 5.99 14.16
C GLU A 22 -1.18 4.89 13.28
N ASP A 23 -0.71 3.66 13.49
CA ASP A 23 -0.93 2.48 12.64
C ASP A 23 -2.42 2.19 12.37
N GLU A 24 -3.30 2.30 13.38
CA GLU A 24 -4.74 2.05 13.22
C GLU A 24 -5.43 3.07 12.30
N LYS A 25 -5.06 4.36 12.43
CA LYS A 25 -5.60 5.42 11.57
C LYS A 25 -5.06 5.30 10.16
N ALA A 26 -3.78 4.93 10.03
CA ALA A 26 -3.18 4.62 8.74
C ALA A 26 -3.99 3.52 8.05
N LEU A 27 -4.20 2.38 8.71
CA LEU A 27 -4.96 1.25 8.16
C LEU A 27 -6.38 1.66 7.76
N THR A 28 -7.08 2.41 8.60
CA THR A 28 -8.45 2.88 8.35
C THR A 28 -8.54 3.67 7.06
N HIS A 29 -7.66 4.65 6.86
CA HIS A 29 -7.69 5.48 5.68
C HIS A 29 -7.19 4.75 4.42
N LEU A 30 -6.20 3.87 4.55
CA LEU A 30 -5.74 3.05 3.42
C LEU A 30 -6.83 2.08 2.95
N ASN A 31 -7.60 1.51 3.88
CA ASN A 31 -8.76 0.68 3.55
C ASN A 31 -9.84 1.50 2.83
N MET A 32 -10.15 2.70 3.31
CA MET A 32 -11.13 3.58 2.67
C MET A 32 -10.69 3.98 1.25
N ALA A 33 -9.41 4.28 1.06
CA ALA A 33 -8.87 4.58 -0.27
C ALA A 33 -9.10 3.43 -1.25
N LEU A 34 -8.83 2.19 -0.82
CA LEU A 34 -9.02 0.99 -1.63
C LEU A 34 -10.50 0.61 -1.84
N GLN A 35 -11.39 1.00 -0.93
CA GLN A 35 -12.83 0.89 -1.13
C GLN A 35 -13.34 1.88 -2.19
N LEU A 36 -12.78 3.09 -2.23
CA LEU A 36 -13.17 4.14 -3.18
C LEU A 36 -12.54 3.92 -4.56
N ASP A 37 -11.28 3.49 -4.63
CA ASP A 37 -10.61 3.08 -5.86
C ASP A 37 -9.67 1.91 -5.59
N ALA A 38 -10.10 0.71 -6.02
CA ALA A 38 -9.30 -0.50 -5.93
C ALA A 38 -8.07 -0.51 -6.86
N ARG A 39 -7.82 0.58 -7.61
CA ARG A 39 -6.62 0.77 -8.43
C ARG A 39 -5.62 1.74 -7.81
N ASP A 40 -5.84 2.19 -6.57
CA ASP A 40 -4.89 3.06 -5.88
C ASP A 40 -3.62 2.28 -5.45
N ILE A 41 -2.61 2.34 -6.31
CA ILE A 41 -1.29 1.72 -6.09
C ILE A 41 -0.63 2.25 -4.81
N SER A 42 -0.84 3.52 -4.47
CA SER A 42 -0.21 4.14 -3.30
C SER A 42 -0.83 3.60 -2.01
N ALA A 43 -2.15 3.39 -2.00
CA ALA A 43 -2.84 2.78 -0.87
C ALA A 43 -2.31 1.36 -0.59
N TYR A 44 -2.18 0.53 -1.63
CA TYR A 44 -1.60 -0.81 -1.50
C TYR A 44 -0.16 -0.78 -0.97
N LEU A 45 0.69 0.08 -1.52
CA LEU A 45 2.09 0.20 -1.07
C LEU A 45 2.20 0.60 0.40
N ASN A 46 1.47 1.64 0.82
CA ASN A 46 1.51 2.11 2.20
C ASN A 46 0.93 1.07 3.17
N ARG A 47 -0.13 0.34 2.76
CA ARG A 47 -0.72 -0.70 3.61
C ARG A 47 0.20 -1.92 3.72
N ALA A 48 0.89 -2.27 2.64
CA ALA A 48 1.94 -3.27 2.68
C ALA A 48 3.09 -2.85 3.62
N GLU A 49 3.54 -1.59 3.58
CA GLU A 49 4.58 -1.08 4.49
C GLU A 49 4.15 -1.14 5.95
N LEU A 50 2.89 -0.79 6.24
CA LEU A 50 2.31 -0.96 7.56
C LEU A 50 2.34 -2.43 8.01
N PHE A 51 1.93 -3.35 7.14
CA PHE A 51 1.97 -4.78 7.45
C PHE A 51 3.41 -5.31 7.60
N MET A 52 4.36 -4.83 6.82
CA MET A 52 5.79 -5.15 7.00
C MET A 52 6.29 -4.70 8.37
N LYS A 53 5.95 -3.49 8.82
CA LYS A 53 6.30 -2.96 10.15
C LYS A 53 5.75 -3.85 11.27
N GLN A 54 4.57 -4.45 11.05
CA GLN A 54 3.90 -5.35 12.01
C GLN A 54 4.34 -6.82 11.88
N ASN A 55 5.38 -7.12 11.10
CA ASN A 55 5.82 -8.48 10.75
C ASN A 55 4.73 -9.34 10.10
N ASN A 56 3.68 -8.69 9.57
CA ASN A 56 2.57 -9.36 8.94
C ASN A 56 2.84 -9.55 7.43
N TYR A 57 3.83 -10.39 7.15
CA TYR A 57 4.38 -10.54 5.81
C TYR A 57 3.38 -11.11 4.81
N GLN A 58 2.43 -11.95 5.25
CA GLN A 58 1.43 -12.52 4.36
C GLN A 58 0.49 -11.45 3.80
N GLN A 59 -0.04 -10.57 4.65
CA GLN A 59 -0.86 -9.45 4.19
C GLN A 59 -0.04 -8.43 3.38
N ALA A 60 1.21 -8.17 3.77
CA ALA A 60 2.09 -7.30 2.99
C ALA A 60 2.31 -7.82 1.55
N GLN A 61 2.57 -9.13 1.39
CA GLN A 61 2.75 -9.73 0.07
C GLN A 61 1.51 -9.59 -0.80
N ALA A 62 0.32 -9.85 -0.25
CA ALA A 62 -0.93 -9.73 -1.00
C ALA A 62 -1.14 -8.31 -1.55
N ASP A 63 -0.88 -7.28 -0.73
CA ASP A 63 -0.99 -5.88 -1.16
C ASP A 63 0.08 -5.50 -2.21
N LEU A 64 1.31 -6.00 -2.07
CA LEU A 64 2.38 -5.75 -3.04
C LEU A 64 2.10 -6.41 -4.39
N GLU A 65 1.56 -7.62 -4.39
CA GLU A 65 1.13 -8.33 -5.59
C GLU A 65 -0.02 -7.59 -6.28
N MET A 66 -0.96 -7.06 -5.51
CA MET A 66 -2.03 -6.20 -6.05
C MET A 66 -1.49 -4.90 -6.65
N ALA A 67 -0.56 -4.21 -5.98
CA ALA A 67 0.08 -3.00 -6.51
C ALA A 67 0.78 -3.26 -7.86
N ILE A 68 1.52 -4.37 -7.97
CA ILE A 68 2.19 -4.79 -9.20
C ILE A 68 1.18 -5.13 -10.29
N LYS A 69 0.13 -5.89 -9.96
CA LYS A 69 -0.92 -6.28 -10.91
C LYS A 69 -1.67 -5.06 -11.47
N VAL A 70 -2.05 -4.13 -10.61
CA VAL A 70 -2.72 -2.88 -11.01
C VAL A 70 -1.77 -2.05 -11.89
N GLY A 71 -0.52 -1.87 -11.46
CA GLY A 71 0.49 -1.18 -12.27
C GLY A 71 0.67 -1.79 -13.66
N ALA A 72 0.78 -3.11 -13.75
CA ALA A 72 0.88 -3.82 -15.02
C ALA A 72 -0.36 -3.63 -15.90
N THR A 73 -1.57 -3.69 -15.30
CA THR A 73 -2.84 -3.46 -15.99
C THR A 73 -2.92 -2.04 -16.57
N LEU A 74 -2.37 -1.06 -15.85
CA LEU A 74 -2.31 0.33 -16.29
C LEU A 74 -1.11 0.64 -17.21
N GLY A 75 -0.27 -0.35 -17.52
CA GLY A 75 0.98 -0.14 -18.28
C GLY A 75 2.04 0.67 -17.53
N MET A 76 1.90 0.86 -16.22
CA MET A 76 2.80 1.65 -15.39
C MET A 76 4.09 0.87 -15.09
N ARG A 77 5.21 1.43 -15.51
CA ARG A 77 6.57 0.94 -15.20
C ARG A 77 7.40 2.03 -14.54
N ASN A 78 6.96 2.48 -13.37
CA ASN A 78 7.60 3.55 -12.62
C ASN A 78 8.30 3.04 -11.35
N GLN A 79 8.84 3.97 -10.56
CA GLN A 79 9.56 3.64 -9.32
C GLN A 79 8.66 2.96 -8.28
N ALA A 80 7.37 3.29 -8.24
CA ALA A 80 6.44 2.70 -7.28
C ALA A 80 6.31 1.18 -7.49
N ILE A 81 6.16 0.73 -8.74
CA ILE A 81 6.10 -0.71 -9.05
C ILE A 81 7.44 -1.41 -8.77
N ARG A 82 8.57 -0.76 -9.09
CA ARG A 82 9.90 -1.30 -8.72
C ARG A 82 10.07 -1.44 -7.21
N ARG A 83 9.61 -0.46 -6.44
CA ARG A 83 9.59 -0.51 -4.97
C ARG A 83 8.72 -1.66 -4.48
N ALA A 84 7.53 -1.83 -5.07
CA ALA A 84 6.64 -2.95 -4.73
C ALA A 84 7.33 -4.30 -4.94
N GLN A 85 8.05 -4.48 -6.06
CA GLN A 85 8.82 -5.70 -6.33
C GLN A 85 9.89 -5.96 -5.28
N GLY A 86 10.65 -4.93 -4.88
CA GLY A 86 11.70 -5.06 -3.87
C GLY A 86 11.15 -5.40 -2.48
N LEU A 87 10.06 -4.76 -2.08
CA LEU A 87 9.36 -5.08 -0.85
C LEU A 87 8.77 -6.50 -0.90
N LEU A 88 8.25 -6.94 -2.05
CA LEU A 88 7.65 -8.27 -2.20
C LEU A 88 8.70 -9.37 -1.99
N ASN A 89 9.88 -9.20 -2.60
CA ASN A 89 11.01 -10.11 -2.39
C ASN A 89 11.45 -10.13 -0.92
N THR A 90 11.44 -8.97 -0.27
CA THR A 90 11.80 -8.85 1.15
C THR A 90 10.78 -9.56 2.04
N ALA A 91 9.49 -9.35 1.80
CA ALA A 91 8.41 -9.98 2.53
C ALA A 91 8.43 -11.52 2.38
N LYS A 92 8.68 -12.03 1.16
CA LYS A 92 8.82 -13.47 0.89
C LYS A 92 9.98 -14.09 1.64
N ARG A 93 11.10 -13.39 1.72
CA ARG A 93 12.26 -13.84 2.50
C ARG A 93 11.93 -13.87 3.99
N LEU A 94 11.32 -12.82 4.53
CA LEU A 94 11.02 -12.71 5.96
C LEU A 94 9.92 -13.68 6.44
N GLN A 95 8.98 -14.06 5.57
CA GLN A 95 7.98 -15.08 5.91
C GLN A 95 8.58 -16.49 6.07
N GLY A 96 9.73 -16.75 5.43
CA GLY A 96 10.40 -18.05 5.51
C GLY A 96 11.32 -18.24 6.72
N TYR A 97 11.45 -17.23 7.58
CA TYR A 97 12.19 -17.26 8.85
C TYR A 97 11.23 -17.32 10.03
#